data_AF-A0A3B0UF14-F1
#
_entry.id   AF-A0A3B0UF14-F1
#
_cell.length_a   1.000
_cell.length_b   1.000
_cell.length_c   1.000
_cell.angle_alpha   90.00
_cell.angle_beta   90.00
_cell.angle_gamma   90.00
#
_symmetry.space_group_name_H-M   'P 1'
#
loop_
_entity.id
_entity.type
_entity.pdbx_description
1 polymer ?
#
loop_
_entity_poly.entity_id
_entity_poly.type
_entity_poly.pdbx_seq_one_letter_code
_entity_poly.pdbx_strand_id
1 'polypeptide(L)'
;MPQLKKADNLIKVVEMTNKDVGLSLSPTVILAEDDLLKELTRAIDYLIDKDFEKLMHILYRIDVSEQKVKQAFGLEQDVAVQIAKLIIEREQQKVITREQYSSNKREI
;
A
#
# COMPACT_ATOMS: atom_id res chain seq x y z
N MET A 1 -20.68 6.31 -12.07
CA MET A 1 -19.62 5.98 -11.09
C MET A 1 -19.14 7.28 -10.48
N PRO A 2 -19.36 7.57 -9.18
CA PRO A 2 -18.88 8.81 -8.59
C PRO A 2 -17.35 8.76 -8.60
N GLN A 3 -16.74 9.61 -9.42
CA GLN A 3 -15.29 9.76 -9.49
C GLN A 3 -14.86 10.51 -8.23
N LEU A 4 -14.29 9.78 -7.27
CA LEU A 4 -13.74 10.33 -6.05
C LEU A 4 -12.60 11.31 -6.35
N LYS A 5 -12.45 12.34 -5.50
CA LYS A 5 -11.36 13.31 -5.60
C LYS A 5 -10.03 12.62 -5.29
N LYS A 6 -9.22 12.35 -6.33
CA LYS A 6 -7.93 11.63 -6.28
C LYS A 6 -7.01 12.03 -5.12
N ALA A 7 -6.96 13.32 -4.75
CA ALA A 7 -6.02 13.84 -3.76
C ALA A 7 -6.32 13.41 -2.31
N ASP A 8 -7.59 13.47 -1.88
CA ASP A 8 -7.97 13.11 -0.50
C ASP A 8 -7.76 11.62 -0.21
N ASN A 9 -7.91 10.78 -1.24
CA ASN A 9 -7.69 9.34 -1.13
C ASN A 9 -6.20 9.00 -1.04
N LEU A 10 -5.34 9.71 -1.78
CA LEU A 10 -3.90 9.49 -1.72
C LEU A 10 -3.34 9.76 -0.32
N ILE A 11 -3.78 10.85 0.34
CA ILE A 11 -3.37 11.17 1.71
C ILE A 11 -3.73 10.02 2.66
N LYS A 12 -4.97 9.52 2.60
CA LYS A 12 -5.41 8.39 3.44
C LYS A 12 -4.60 7.13 3.17
N VAL A 13 -4.28 6.85 1.91
CA VAL A 13 -3.44 5.69 1.54
C VAL A 13 -2.02 5.85 2.11
N VAL A 14 -1.43 7.05 2.05
CA VAL A 14 -0.10 7.32 2.64
C VAL A 14 -0.12 7.15 4.15
N GLU A 15 -1.15 7.67 4.84
CA GLU A 15 -1.30 7.51 6.29
C GLU A 15 -1.44 6.05 6.70
N MET A 16 -2.23 5.28 5.96
CA MET A 16 -2.40 3.85 6.21
C MET A 16 -1.11 3.07 5.94
N THR A 17 -0.41 3.40 4.86
CA THR A 17 0.90 2.83 4.53
C THR A 17 1.90 3.07 5.67
N ASN A 18 1.98 4.29 6.21
CA ASN A 18 2.88 4.58 7.33
C ASN A 18 2.57 3.73 8.56
N LYS A 19 1.28 3.60 8.91
CA LYS A 19 0.83 2.78 10.04
C LYS A 19 1.15 1.30 9.84
N ASP A 20 0.89 0.81 8.64
CA ASP A 20 0.84 -0.62 8.37
C ASP A 20 2.17 -1.19 7.85
N VAL A 21 3.06 -0.36 7.31
CA VAL A 21 4.42 -0.72 6.87
C VAL A 21 5.50 -0.22 7.85
N GLY A 22 5.15 0.71 8.74
CA GLY A 22 6.10 1.32 9.68
C GLY A 22 7.02 2.35 9.02
N LEU A 23 6.55 3.00 7.95
CA LEU A 23 7.25 4.08 7.27
C LEU A 23 6.85 5.44 7.84
N SER A 24 7.65 6.45 7.53
CA SER A 24 7.39 7.85 7.86
C SER A 24 7.40 8.70 6.59
N LEU A 25 6.52 8.34 5.65
CA LEU A 25 6.32 9.10 4.41
C LEU A 25 5.51 10.36 4.72
N SER A 26 5.95 11.51 4.23
CA SER A 26 5.20 12.76 4.40
C SER A 26 4.11 12.88 3.34
N PRO A 27 2.82 12.96 3.72
CA PRO A 27 1.73 13.18 2.75
C PRO A 27 1.85 14.53 2.01
N THR A 28 2.62 15.48 2.54
CA THR A 28 2.89 16.77 1.89
C THR A 28 3.94 16.66 0.77
N VAL A 29 4.71 15.58 0.75
CA VAL A 29 5.75 15.31 -0.26
C VAL A 29 5.27 14.30 -1.31
N ILE A 30 4.38 13.39 -0.93
CA ILE A 30 3.76 12.44 -1.85
C ILE A 30 2.58 13.12 -2.57
N LEU A 31 2.84 13.62 -3.77
CA LEU A 31 1.86 14.38 -4.55
C LEU A 31 1.14 13.51 -5.60
N ALA A 32 1.72 12.37 -5.95
CA ALA A 32 1.15 11.38 -6.86
C ALA A 32 1.33 9.94 -6.37
N GLU A 33 0.54 9.03 -6.93
CA GLU A 33 0.66 7.59 -6.67
C GLU A 33 2.04 7.04 -7.09
N ASP A 34 2.63 7.59 -8.15
CA ASP A 34 3.98 7.22 -8.60
C ASP A 34 5.06 7.59 -7.57
N ASP A 35 4.89 8.69 -6.82
CA ASP A 35 5.80 9.07 -5.73
C ASP A 35 5.71 8.05 -4.58
N LEU A 36 4.49 7.65 -4.22
CA LEU A 36 4.26 6.61 -3.22
C LEU A 36 4.87 5.29 -3.64
N LEU A 37 4.63 4.87 -4.90
CA LEU A 37 5.18 3.65 -5.46
C LEU A 37 6.71 3.65 -5.40
N LYS A 38 7.34 4.78 -5.74
CA LYS A 38 8.79 4.94 -5.72
C LYS A 38 9.36 4.81 -4.31
N GLU A 39 8.78 5.50 -3.32
CA GLU A 39 9.28 5.42 -1.94
C GLU A 39 9.00 4.04 -1.31
N LEU A 40 7.84 3.44 -1.58
CA LEU A 40 7.56 2.07 -1.15
C LEU A 40 8.53 1.08 -1.80
N THR A 41 8.78 1.20 -3.10
CA THR A 41 9.73 0.31 -3.80
C THR A 41 11.09 0.34 -3.10
N ARG A 42 11.63 1.52 -2.76
CA ARG A 42 12.90 1.62 -2.03
C ARG A 42 12.86 0.98 -0.65
N ALA A 43 11.77 1.19 0.09
CA ALA A 43 11.62 0.59 1.41
C ALA A 43 11.53 -0.94 1.34
N ILE A 44 10.80 -1.47 0.37
CA ILE A 44 10.66 -2.90 0.15
C ILE A 44 11.97 -3.51 -0.34
N ASP A 45 12.68 -2.87 -1.26
CA ASP A 45 13.99 -3.30 -1.73
C ASP A 45 14.99 -3.43 -0.57
N TYR A 46 15.00 -2.42 0.32
CA TYR A 46 15.78 -2.48 1.55
C TYR A 46 15.37 -3.66 2.45
N LEU A 47 14.07 -3.92 2.62
CA LEU A 47 13.62 -5.04 3.45
C LEU A 47 13.93 -6.41 2.82
N ILE A 48 13.83 -6.54 1.50
CA ILE A 48 14.22 -7.77 0.79
C ILE A 48 15.69 -8.10 1.09
N ASP A 49 16.56 -7.10 1.03
CA ASP A 49 18.01 -7.27 1.22
C ASP A 49 18.43 -7.37 2.70
N LYS A 50 17.78 -6.62 3.59
CA LYS A 50 18.23 -6.46 4.99
C LYS A 50 17.37 -7.14 6.04
N ASP A 51 16.08 -7.35 5.79
CA ASP A 51 15.15 -7.85 6.81
C ASP A 51 13.89 -8.47 6.16
N PHE A 52 14.10 -9.62 5.52
CA PHE A 52 13.05 -10.32 4.77
C PHE A 52 11.91 -10.80 5.67
N GLU A 53 12.22 -11.25 6.89
CA GLU A 53 11.22 -11.67 7.88
C GLU A 53 10.26 -10.51 8.21
N LYS A 54 10.80 -9.31 8.42
CA LYS A 54 9.97 -8.11 8.63
C LYS A 54 9.10 -7.80 7.42
N LEU A 55 9.60 -7.95 6.19
CA LEU A 55 8.78 -7.80 4.99
C LEU A 55 7.58 -8.77 5.02
N MET A 56 7.84 -10.05 5.25
CA MET A 56 6.78 -11.06 5.29
C MET A 56 5.75 -10.76 6.38
N HIS A 57 6.20 -10.39 7.59
CA HIS A 57 5.31 -9.98 8.67
C HIS A 57 4.41 -8.80 8.29
N ILE A 58 4.95 -7.79 7.59
CA ILE A 58 4.15 -6.66 7.10
C ILE A 58 3.08 -7.16 6.13
N LEU A 59 3.47 -7.92 5.10
CA LEU A 59 2.56 -8.39 4.04
C LEU A 59 1.40 -9.23 4.60
N TYR A 60 1.69 -10.12 5.57
CA TYR A 60 0.66 -10.89 6.24
C TYR A 60 -0.28 -10.01 7.08
N ARG A 61 0.26 -9.03 7.79
CA ARG A 61 -0.54 -8.14 8.65
C ARG A 61 -1.55 -7.30 7.86
N ILE A 62 -1.18 -6.89 6.65
CA ILE A 62 -2.06 -6.09 5.78
C ILE A 62 -2.96 -6.92 4.89
N ASP A 63 -2.91 -8.26 5.01
CA ASP A 63 -3.74 -9.18 4.23
C ASP A 63 -3.47 -9.07 2.71
N VAL A 64 -2.19 -9.11 2.33
CA VAL A 64 -1.75 -9.31 0.94
C VAL A 64 -1.74 -10.82 0.64
N SER A 65 -2.33 -11.20 -0.49
CA SER A 65 -2.42 -12.61 -0.92
C SER A 65 -1.04 -13.25 -1.08
N GLU A 66 -0.79 -14.33 -0.32
CA GLU A 66 0.45 -15.12 -0.41
C GLU A 66 0.72 -15.62 -1.84
N GLN A 67 -0.34 -15.96 -2.58
CA GLN A 67 -0.21 -16.35 -3.99
C GLN A 67 0.35 -15.22 -4.85
N LYS A 68 -0.14 -13.99 -4.67
CA LYS A 68 0.37 -12.80 -5.39
C LYS A 68 1.82 -12.49 -4.98
N VAL A 69 2.16 -12.67 -3.71
CA VAL A 69 3.54 -12.51 -3.21
C VAL A 69 4.47 -13.52 -3.88
N LYS A 70 4.11 -14.81 -3.91
CA LYS A 70 4.90 -15.85 -4.60
C LYS A 70 5.10 -15.55 -6.07
N GLN A 71 4.06 -15.06 -6.75
CA GLN A 71 4.16 -14.64 -8.14
C GLN A 71 5.13 -13.48 -8.32
N ALA A 72 5.10 -12.48 -7.44
CA ALA A 72 6.03 -11.36 -7.48
C ALA A 72 7.50 -11.81 -7.35
N PHE A 73 7.79 -12.74 -6.45
CA PHE A 73 9.15 -13.31 -6.31
C PHE A 73 9.58 -14.20 -7.48
N GLY A 74 8.63 -14.81 -8.19
CA GLY A 74 8.91 -15.66 -9.36
C GLY A 74 9.31 -14.90 -10.63
N LEU A 75 9.20 -13.58 -10.66
CA LEU A 75 9.53 -12.75 -11.83
C LEU A 75 11.01 -12.34 -11.90
N GLU A 76 11.81 -12.64 -10.86
CA GLU A 76 13.24 -12.32 -10.65
C GLU A 76 13.62 -10.82 -10.71
N GLN A 77 13.08 -10.06 -11.68
CA GLN A 77 13.22 -8.61 -11.81
C GLN A 77 12.02 -7.90 -11.18
N ASP A 78 12.27 -6.70 -10.66
CA ASP A 78 11.23 -5.79 -10.16
C ASP A 78 10.41 -6.31 -8.96
N VAL A 79 10.89 -7.31 -8.23
CA VAL A 79 10.19 -7.89 -7.07
C VAL A 79 9.72 -6.79 -6.10
N ALA A 80 10.60 -5.85 -5.75
CA ALA A 80 10.27 -4.73 -4.87
C ALA A 80 9.13 -3.85 -5.42
N VAL A 81 9.12 -3.57 -6.73
CA VAL A 81 8.07 -2.79 -7.40
C VAL A 81 6.74 -3.55 -7.38
N GLN A 82 6.76 -4.86 -7.66
CA GLN A 82 5.55 -5.67 -7.67
C GLN A 82 4.94 -5.76 -6.28
N ILE A 83 5.76 -6.00 -5.25
CA ILE A 83 5.31 -6.00 -3.87
C ILE A 83 4.77 -4.62 -3.45
N ALA A 84 5.45 -3.52 -3.83
CA ALA A 84 4.95 -2.17 -3.56
C ALA A 84 3.57 -1.92 -4.19
N LYS A 85 3.34 -2.37 -5.43
CA LYS A 85 2.02 -2.30 -6.09
C LYS A 85 0.95 -3.09 -5.32
N LEU A 86 1.28 -4.29 -4.83
CA LEU A 86 0.35 -5.10 -4.04
C LEU A 86 -0.05 -4.41 -2.73
N ILE A 87 0.91 -3.75 -2.07
CA ILE A 87 0.65 -2.97 -0.85
C ILE A 87 -0.29 -1.81 -1.17
N ILE A 88 0.01 -1.01 -2.20
CA ILE A 88 -0.81 0.13 -2.59
C ILE A 88 -2.24 -0.31 -2.95
N GLU A 89 -2.39 -1.37 -3.75
CA GLU A 89 -3.70 -1.94 -4.11
C GLU A 89 -4.49 -2.30 -2.85
N ARG A 90 -3.84 -2.93 -1.87
CA ARG A 90 -4.49 -3.36 -0.63
C ARG A 90 -4.91 -2.18 0.25
N GLU A 91 -4.07 -1.16 0.37
CA GLU A 91 -4.38 0.05 1.14
C GLU A 91 -5.50 0.87 0.49
N GLN A 92 -5.49 1.00 -0.85
CA GLN A 92 -6.58 1.62 -1.60
C GLN A 92 -7.92 0.90 -1.36
N GLN A 93 -7.93 -0.44 -1.39
CA GLN A 93 -9.12 -1.22 -1.06
C GLN A 93 -9.64 -0.92 0.34
N LYS A 94 -8.77 -0.86 1.36
CA LYS A 94 -9.18 -0.53 2.73
C LYS A 94 -9.80 0.87 2.83
N VAL A 95 -9.22 1.86 2.14
CA VAL A 95 -9.77 3.23 2.09
C VAL A 95 -11.18 3.21 1.50
N ILE A 96 -11.35 2.59 0.33
CA ILE A 96 -12.65 2.47 -0.35
C ILE A 96 -13.68 1.78 0.55
N THR A 97 -13.32 0.64 1.16
CA THR A 97 -14.19 -0.09 2.07
C THR A 97 -14.63 0.78 3.25
N ARG A 98 -13.70 1.50 3.90
CA ARG A 98 -14.03 2.40 5.02
C ARG A 98 -14.97 3.52 4.61
N GLU A 99 -14.79 4.08 3.42
CA GLU A 99 -15.66 5.14 2.90
C GLU A 99 -17.08 4.65 2.64
N GLN A 100 -17.21 3.47 2.02
CA GLN A 100 -18.50 2.82 1.78
C GLN A 100 -19.26 2.60 3.10
N TYR A 101 -18.61 2.05 4.14
CA TYR A 101 -19.25 1.84 5.44
C TYR A 101 -19.54 3.14 6.20
N SER A 102 -18.69 4.17 6.06
CA SER A 102 -18.92 5.47 6.70
C SER A 102 -20.09 6.24 6.07
N SER A 103 -20.31 6.05 4.77
CA SER A 103 -21.43 6.66 4.03
C SER A 103 -22.74 5.96 4.37
N ASN A 104 -22.73 4.62 4.43
CA ASN A 104 -23.92 3.83 4.76
C ASN A 104 -24.44 4.05 6.19
N LYS A 105 -23.58 4.53 7.11
CA LYS A 105 -23.99 4.88 8.49
C LYS A 105 -24.67 6.25 8.60
N ARG A 106 -24.65 7.08 7.55
CA ARG A 106 -25.29 8.41 7.52
C ARG A 106 -26.70 8.40 6.91
N GLU A 107 -27.11 7.29 6.31
CA GLU A 107 -28.42 7.12 5.66
C GLU A 107 -29.38 6.20 6.45
N ILE A 108 -29.02 5.82 7.68
CA ILE A 108 -29.83 5.01 8.60
C ILE A 108 -30.10 5.81 9.88
#